data_AF-A0A3N5YW07-F1
#
_entry.id   AF-A0A3N5YW07-F1
#
_cell.length_a   1.000
_cell.length_b   1.000
_cell.length_c   1.000
_cell.angle_alpha   90.00
_cell.angle_beta   90.00
_cell.angle_gamma   90.00
#
_symmetry.space_group_name_H-M   'P 1'
#
loop_
_entity.id
_entity.type
_entity.pdbx_description
1 polymer ?
#
loop_
_entity_poly.entity_id
_entity_poly.type
_entity_poly.pdbx_seq_one_letter_code
_entity_poly.pdbx_strand_id
1 'polypeptide(L)'
;MSSIGERLRAPISRFGSATVLIVGDVMLDQFVVGRVSRISPEAPVPVVMYERDEYRVGGAANVANNVRALGGRAELVGLTGTDGASARLRMLLEQRGIGTAGLVSA
;
A
#
# COMPACT_ATOMS: atom_id res chain seq x y z
N MET A 1 35.03 12.58 -12.93
CA MET A 1 33.63 12.95 -12.65
C MET A 1 33.10 11.96 -11.63
N SER A 2 32.49 12.40 -10.51
CA SER A 2 31.95 11.46 -9.52
C SER A 2 30.83 10.62 -10.12
N SER A 3 30.76 9.35 -9.77
CA SER A 3 29.68 8.46 -10.21
C SER A 3 28.32 8.92 -9.65
N ILE A 4 27.23 8.52 -10.29
CA ILE A 4 25.88 8.84 -9.78
C ILE A 4 25.66 8.25 -8.37
N GLY A 5 26.24 7.07 -8.09
CA GLY A 5 26.15 6.43 -6.79
C GLY A 5 26.80 7.24 -5.66
N GLU A 6 27.95 7.88 -5.92
CA GLU A 6 28.62 8.74 -4.93
C GLU A 6 27.77 9.97 -4.59
N ARG A 7 27.11 10.56 -5.59
CA ARG A 7 26.24 11.73 -5.39
C ARG A 7 24.99 11.41 -4.57
N LEU A 8 24.52 10.16 -4.61
CA LEU A 8 23.30 9.74 -3.91
C LEU A 8 23.54 9.23 -2.49
N ARG A 9 24.78 8.90 -2.11
CA ARG A 9 25.09 8.39 -0.75
C ARG A 9 24.65 9.35 0.36
N ALA A 10 25.00 10.63 0.25
CA ALA A 10 24.72 11.62 1.30
C ALA A 10 23.22 11.93 1.44
N PRO A 11 22.42 12.07 0.36
CA PRO A 11 20.96 12.15 0.48
C PRO A 11 20.33 10.89 1.09
N ILE A 12 20.72 9.69 0.62
CA ILE A 12 20.12 8.42 1.07
C ILE A 12 20.40 8.17 2.56
N SER A 13 21.60 8.50 3.04
CA SER A 13 21.94 8.32 4.47
C SER A 13 21.07 9.15 5.42
N ARG A 14 20.37 10.17 4.91
CA ARG A 14 19.46 11.02 5.69
C ARG A 14 18.01 10.55 5.69
N PHE A 15 17.65 9.55 4.88
CA PHE A 15 16.26 9.08 4.82
C PHE A 15 15.75 8.54 6.16
N GLY A 16 16.62 7.84 6.91
CA GLY A 16 16.27 7.28 8.22
C GLY A 16 15.82 8.30 9.28
N SER A 17 16.22 9.56 9.15
CA SER A 17 15.81 10.63 10.07
C SER A 17 14.61 11.44 9.56
N ALA A 18 14.21 11.27 8.30
CA ALA A 18 13.08 11.97 7.73
C ALA A 18 11.76 11.41 8.26
N THR A 19 10.87 12.32 8.68
CA THR A 19 9.47 12.00 8.98
C THR A 19 8.61 12.70 7.94
N VAL A 20 7.76 11.93 7.27
CA VAL A 20 6.91 12.41 6.18
C VAL A 20 5.45 12.22 6.61
N LEU A 21 4.68 13.30 6.57
CA LEU A 21 3.23 13.25 6.70
C LEU A 21 2.61 13.12 5.31
N ILE A 22 1.84 12.06 5.10
CA ILE A 22 1.11 11.80 3.86
C ILE A 22 -0.37 12.06 4.12
N VAL A 23 -0.98 12.93 3.32
CA VAL A 23 -2.41 13.25 3.38
C VAL A 23 -3.04 12.91 2.04
N GLY A 24 -4.08 12.10 2.03
CA GLY A 24 -4.82 11.79 0.81
C GLY A 24 -5.69 10.56 0.89
N ASP A 25 -6.20 10.13 -0.26
CA ASP A 25 -7.09 8.98 -0.35
C ASP A 25 -6.34 7.68 -0.07
N VAL A 26 -6.86 6.94 0.90
CA VAL A 26 -6.32 5.65 1.31
C VAL A 26 -7.21 4.54 0.78
N MET A 27 -6.59 3.49 0.27
CA MET A 27 -7.32 2.37 -0.31
C MET A 27 -6.62 1.04 0.00
N LEU A 28 -7.40 -0.03 -0.04
CA LEU A 28 -6.92 -1.40 0.04
C LEU A 28 -7.04 -2.01 -1.35
N ASP A 29 -5.91 -2.40 -1.92
CA ASP A 29 -5.89 -3.12 -3.19
C ASP A 29 -6.09 -4.61 -2.91
N GLN A 30 -7.20 -5.17 -3.39
CA GLN A 30 -7.47 -6.61 -3.34
C GLN A 30 -7.23 -7.24 -4.71
N PHE A 31 -6.36 -8.25 -4.74
CA PHE A 31 -6.06 -9.04 -5.92
C PHE A 31 -6.69 -10.41 -5.75
N VAL A 32 -7.70 -10.71 -6.58
CA VAL A 32 -8.30 -12.04 -6.66
C VAL A 32 -7.43 -12.89 -7.61
N VAL A 33 -6.74 -13.88 -7.05
CA VAL A 33 -5.87 -14.78 -7.81
C VAL A 33 -6.62 -16.07 -8.10
N GLY A 34 -6.58 -16.49 -9.36
CA GLY A 34 -7.22 -17.71 -9.80
C GLY A 34 -6.75 -18.16 -11.17
N ARG A 35 -7.25 -19.31 -11.62
CA ARG A 35 -6.97 -19.86 -12.96
C ARG A 35 -8.19 -19.74 -13.85
N VAL A 36 -7.96 -19.49 -15.13
CA VAL A 36 -9.01 -19.52 -16.16
C VAL A 36 -8.86 -20.80 -16.95
N SER A 37 -9.90 -21.64 -16.95
CA SER A 37 -9.93 -22.90 -17.72
C SER A 37 -11.05 -22.97 -18.74
N ARG A 38 -12.02 -22.06 -18.70
CA ARG A 38 -13.19 -22.06 -19.60
C ARG A 38 -13.82 -20.68 -19.76
N ILE A 39 -14.66 -20.55 -20.79
CA ILE A 39 -15.57 -19.43 -21.01
C ILE A 39 -16.94 -19.73 -20.38
N SER A 40 -17.65 -18.70 -19.91
CA SER A 40 -19.00 -18.85 -19.37
C SER A 40 -20.00 -19.24 -20.47
N PRO A 41 -20.93 -20.19 -20.23
CA PRO A 41 -22.01 -20.48 -21.17
C PRO A 41 -23.08 -19.39 -21.22
N GLU A 42 -23.13 -18.49 -20.23
CA GLU A 42 -24.15 -17.43 -20.12
C GLU A 42 -23.73 -16.12 -20.79
N ALA A 43 -22.43 -15.87 -20.94
CA ALA A 43 -21.87 -14.67 -21.57
C ALA A 43 -20.43 -14.93 -22.05
N PRO A 44 -19.92 -14.21 -23.07
CA PRO A 44 -18.57 -14.41 -23.62
C PRO A 44 -17.47 -13.81 -22.72
N VAL A 45 -17.44 -14.24 -21.45
CA VAL A 45 -16.46 -13.81 -20.44
C VAL A 45 -15.73 -15.01 -19.84
N PRO A 46 -14.44 -14.88 -19.50
CA PRO A 46 -13.70 -15.93 -18.81
C PRO A 46 -14.26 -16.21 -17.41
N VAL A 47 -14.25 -17.48 -16.99
CA VAL A 47 -14.56 -17.85 -15.60
C VAL A 47 -13.26 -18.01 -14.82
N VAL A 48 -13.09 -17.19 -13.79
CA VAL A 48 -11.94 -17.29 -12.87
C VAL A 48 -12.28 -18.30 -11.77
N MET A 49 -11.55 -19.42 -11.74
CA MET A 49 -11.56 -20.37 -10.64
C MET A 49 -10.69 -19.80 -9.51
N TYR A 50 -11.35 -19.31 -8.45
CA TYR A 50 -10.70 -18.71 -7.28
C TYR A 50 -9.66 -19.65 -6.66
N GLU A 51 -8.50 -19.09 -6.31
CA GLU A 51 -7.48 -19.79 -5.53
C GLU A 51 -7.21 -19.08 -4.19
N ARG A 52 -7.01 -17.76 -4.23
CA ARG A 52 -6.73 -16.95 -3.04
C ARG A 52 -6.94 -15.46 -3.32
N ASP A 53 -6.96 -14.67 -2.26
CA ASP A 53 -6.79 -13.22 -2.31
C ASP A 53 -5.39 -12.79 -1.86
N GLU A 54 -4.85 -11.77 -2.49
CA GLU A 54 -3.70 -11.01 -2.00
C GLU A 54 -4.12 -9.57 -1.72
N TYR A 55 -3.63 -9.01 -0.61
CA TYR A 55 -4.02 -7.67 -0.17
C TYR A 55 -2.80 -6.77 -0.06
N ARG A 56 -2.89 -5.56 -0.61
CA ARG A 56 -1.83 -4.56 -0.58
C ARG A 56 -2.41 -3.21 -0.18
N VAL A 57 -1.56 -2.37 0.41
CA VAL A 57 -1.92 -0.98 0.69
C VAL A 57 -1.83 -0.17 -0.61
N GLY A 58 -2.88 0.58 -0.93
CA GLY A 58 -2.99 1.37 -2.15
C GLY A 58 -3.12 2.88 -1.87
N GLY A 59 -3.02 3.69 -2.91
CA GLY A 59 -3.20 5.15 -2.81
C GLY A 59 -2.15 5.82 -1.92
N ALA A 60 -2.58 6.75 -1.06
CA ALA A 60 -1.72 7.41 -0.09
C ALA A 60 -1.03 6.42 0.86
N ALA A 61 -1.67 5.28 1.17
CA ALA A 61 -1.07 4.23 1.98
C ALA A 61 0.14 3.56 1.29
N ASN A 62 0.13 3.44 -0.05
CA ASN A 62 1.28 2.94 -0.80
C ASN A 62 2.44 3.95 -0.81
N VAL A 63 2.14 5.26 -0.84
CA VAL A 63 3.16 6.30 -0.71
C VAL A 63 3.85 6.22 0.65
N ALA A 64 3.09 6.06 1.74
CA ALA A 64 3.63 5.84 3.07
C ALA A 64 4.48 4.55 3.16
N ASN A 65 4.05 3.48 2.50
CA ASN A 65 4.81 2.22 2.39
C ASN A 65 6.16 2.43 1.68
N ASN A 66 6.22 3.25 0.63
CA ASN A 66 7.48 3.58 -0.04
C ASN A 66 8.43 4.38 0.86
N VAL A 67 7.92 5.34 1.63
CA VAL A 67 8.73 6.09 2.62
C VAL A 67 9.35 5.15 3.65
N ARG A 68 8.56 4.20 4.18
CA ARG A 68 9.07 3.19 5.13
C ARG A 68 10.09 2.27 4.48
N ALA A 69 9.86 1.81 3.26
CA ALA A 69 10.80 0.95 2.52
C ALA A 69 12.16 1.64 2.28
N LEU A 70 12.16 2.96 2.15
CA LEU A 70 13.37 3.79 2.03
C LEU A 70 14.05 4.10 3.39
N GLY A 71 13.49 3.58 4.50
CA GLY A 71 14.03 3.74 5.86
C GLY A 71 13.46 4.92 6.65
N GLY A 72 12.63 5.77 6.05
CA GLY A 72 12.04 6.91 6.73
C GLY A 72 10.91 6.54 7.71
N ARG A 73 10.36 7.58 8.35
CA ARG A 73 9.12 7.50 9.14
C ARG A 73 7.96 8.08 8.35
N ALA A 74 6.81 7.41 8.39
CA ALA A 74 5.63 7.79 7.64
C ALA A 74 4.42 7.87 8.57
N GLU A 75 3.75 9.02 8.56
CA GLU A 75 2.48 9.27 9.22
C GLU A 75 1.40 9.45 8.14
N LEU A 76 0.25 8.83 8.32
CA LEU A 76 -0.82 8.83 7.31
C LEU A 76 -2.10 9.47 7.85
N VAL A 77 -2.63 10.42 7.09
CA VAL A 77 -3.92 11.09 7.32
C VAL A 77 -4.83 10.82 6.13
N GLY A 78 -6.05 10.36 6.41
CA GLY A 78 -7.03 10.03 5.38
C GLY A 78 -8.34 9.55 5.98
N LEU A 79 -9.35 9.41 5.13
CA LEU A 79 -10.65 8.85 5.51
C LEU A 79 -10.72 7.36 5.17
N THR A 80 -11.36 6.61 6.05
CA THR A 80 -11.64 5.18 5.87
C THR A 80 -13.10 4.89 6.19
N GLY A 81 -13.64 3.79 5.70
CA GLY A 81 -14.93 3.27 6.18
C GLY A 81 -14.81 2.57 7.54
N THR A 82 -15.91 1.98 7.97
CA THR A 82 -16.04 1.16 9.19
C THR A 82 -16.16 -0.34 8.89
N ASP A 83 -15.67 -0.76 7.72
CA ASP A 83 -15.83 -2.12 7.19
C ASP A 83 -14.58 -3.01 7.34
N GLY A 84 -14.68 -4.25 6.87
CA GLY A 84 -13.57 -5.20 6.91
C GLY A 84 -12.35 -4.78 6.07
N ALA A 85 -12.55 -3.97 5.03
CA ALA A 85 -11.45 -3.48 4.21
C ALA A 85 -10.64 -2.44 4.98
N SER A 86 -11.29 -1.54 5.73
CA SER A 86 -10.60 -0.57 6.59
C SER A 86 -9.84 -1.26 7.73
N ALA A 87 -10.43 -2.29 8.35
CA ALA A 87 -9.76 -3.09 9.39
C ALA A 87 -8.50 -3.77 8.83
N ARG A 88 -8.58 -4.37 7.65
CA ARG A 88 -7.42 -5.02 6.99
C ARG A 88 -6.36 -4.01 6.57
N LEU A 89 -6.77 -2.84 6.07
CA LEU A 89 -5.85 -1.75 5.73
C LEU A 89 -5.04 -1.31 6.95
N ARG A 90 -5.71 -1.07 8.10
CA ARG A 90 -5.05 -0.68 9.36
C ARG A 90 -4.03 -1.73 9.82
N MET A 91 -4.41 -3.00 9.80
CA MET A 91 -3.51 -4.10 10.14
C MET A 91 -2.25 -4.12 9.24
N LEU A 92 -2.42 -3.97 7.92
CA LEU A 92 -1.30 -3.94 6.98
C LEU A 92 -0.38 -2.73 7.20
N LEU A 93 -0.93 -1.58 7.57
CA LEU A 93 -0.17 -0.35 7.89
C LEU A 93 0.62 -0.52 9.19
N GLU A 94 0.00 -1.07 10.24
CA GLU A 94 0.64 -1.34 11.54
C GLU A 94 1.80 -2.33 11.41
N GLN A 95 1.62 -3.41 10.64
CA GLN A 95 2.70 -4.37 10.34
C GLN A 95 3.91 -3.73 9.65
N ARG A 96 3.70 -2.63 8.92
CA ARG A 96 4.76 -1.85 8.24
C ARG A 96 5.31 -0.72 9.12
N GLY A 97 4.77 -0.54 10.32
CA GLY A 97 5.08 0.56 11.23
C GLY A 97 4.80 1.93 10.61
N ILE A 98 3.72 2.05 9.83
CA ILE A 98 3.19 3.32 9.33
C ILE A 98 2.24 3.87 10.38
N GLY A 99 2.38 5.14 10.75
CA GLY A 99 1.50 5.78 11.72
C GLY A 99 0.10 5.99 11.17
N THR A 100 -0.90 5.53 11.92
CA THR A 100 -2.32 5.49 11.53
C THR A 100 -3.22 6.39 12.38
N ALA A 101 -2.64 7.19 13.28
CA ALA A 101 -3.38 8.08 14.17
C ALA A 101 -4.20 9.14 13.41
N GLY A 102 -3.78 9.50 12.20
CA GLY A 102 -4.48 10.41 11.31
C GLY A 102 -5.59 9.76 10.47
N LEU A 103 -5.79 8.44 10.56
CA LEU A 103 -6.87 7.76 9.84
C LEU A 103 -8.17 7.86 10.61
N VAL A 104 -9.11 8.62 10.06
CA VAL A 104 -10.44 8.82 10.62
C VAL A 104 -11.45 7.94 9.88
N SER A 105 -12.39 7.35 10.62
CA SER A 105 -13.48 6.58 10.02
C SER A 105 -14.72 7.47 9.85
N ALA A 106 -15.34 7.39 8.68
CA ALA A 106 -16.59 8.06 8.34
C ALA A 106 -17.70 7.04 8.05
#